data_AF-A0A1W9P7E2-F1
#
_entry.id   AF-A0A1W9P7E2-F1
#
_cell.length_a   1.000
_cell.length_b   1.000
_cell.length_c   1.000
_cell.angle_alpha   90.00
_cell.angle_beta   90.00
_cell.angle_gamma   90.00
#
_symmetry.space_group_name_H-M   'P 1'
#
loop_
_entity.id
_entity.type
_entity.pdbx_description
1 polymer ?
#
loop_
_entity_poly.entity_id
_entity_poly.type
_entity_poly.pdbx_seq_one_letter_code
_entity_poly.pdbx_strand_id
1 'polypeptide(L)'
;METKNLDYKKFFVFISVFFVATQFCLYAQQTFTDVTAQMGIGGQTGLGHSVGWCDIDNDRDLDIAFSNQNSGGFWLYRNDDSV
;
A
#
# COMPACT_ATOMS: atom_id res chain seq x y z
N MET A 1 34.82 -1.23 -48.92
CA MET A 1 34.45 -1.16 -47.49
C MET A 1 32.98 -1.54 -47.42
N GLU A 2 32.69 -2.75 -46.96
CA GLU A 2 31.33 -3.30 -46.94
C GLU A 2 30.59 -2.74 -45.72
N THR A 3 29.57 -1.91 -45.95
CA THR A 3 28.74 -1.36 -44.89
C THR A 3 27.82 -2.47 -44.38
N LYS A 4 28.10 -2.98 -43.17
CA LYS A 4 27.19 -3.89 -42.47
C LYS A 4 25.86 -3.16 -42.24
N ASN A 5 24.88 -3.42 -43.08
CA ASN A 5 23.52 -2.93 -42.92
C ASN A 5 22.98 -3.44 -41.58
N LEU A 6 22.71 -2.51 -40.66
CA LEU A 6 22.09 -2.83 -39.39
C LEU A 6 20.67 -3.33 -39.67
N ASP A 7 20.35 -4.54 -39.20
CA ASP A 7 19.02 -5.13 -39.35
C ASP A 7 18.03 -4.39 -38.44
N TYR A 8 17.37 -3.38 -39.02
CA TYR A 8 16.43 -2.50 -38.34
C TYR A 8 15.24 -3.26 -37.73
N LYS A 9 14.90 -4.46 -38.23
CA LYS A 9 13.87 -5.31 -37.63
C LYS A 9 14.32 -5.87 -36.29
N LYS A 10 15.58 -6.33 -36.19
CA LYS A 10 16.17 -6.80 -34.93
C LYS A 10 16.32 -5.67 -33.92
N PHE A 11 16.70 -4.48 -34.39
CA PHE A 11 16.79 -3.29 -33.54
C PHE A 11 15.41 -2.88 -32.99
N PHE A 12 14.38 -2.90 -33.82
CA PHE A 12 13.01 -2.57 -33.40
C PHE A 12 12.46 -3.59 -32.39
N VAL A 13 12.66 -4.89 -32.65
CA VAL A 13 12.27 -5.96 -31.71
C VAL A 13 12.99 -5.82 -30.37
N PHE A 14 14.29 -5.50 -30.38
CA PHE A 14 15.06 -5.29 -29.15
C PHE A 14 14.53 -4.11 -28.32
N ILE A 15 14.21 -2.99 -28.98
CA ILE A 15 13.57 -1.84 -28.34
C ILE A 15 12.20 -2.23 -27.77
N SER A 16 11.36 -2.93 -28.54
CA SER A 16 10.04 -3.36 -28.06
C SER A 16 10.14 -4.26 -26.83
N VAL A 17 11.07 -5.22 -26.81
CA VAL A 17 11.29 -6.11 -25.65
C VAL A 17 11.78 -5.33 -24.44
N PHE A 18 12.67 -4.35 -24.64
CA PHE A 18 13.17 -3.49 -23.56
C PHE A 18 12.05 -2.60 -22.96
N PHE A 19 11.19 -2.02 -23.80
CA PHE A 19 10.04 -1.22 -23.33
C PHE A 19 8.99 -2.07 -22.60
N VAL A 20 8.71 -3.30 -23.06
CA VAL A 20 7.79 -4.20 -22.36
C VAL A 20 8.38 -4.67 -21.02
N ALA A 21 9.67 -5.02 -20.97
CA ALA A 21 10.33 -5.47 -19.74
C ALA A 21 10.38 -4.38 -18.64
N THR A 22 10.54 -3.11 -19.02
CA THR A 22 10.56 -1.98 -18.07
C THR A 22 9.17 -1.63 -17.53
N GLN A 23 8.09 -1.90 -18.28
CA GLN A 23 6.72 -1.71 -17.79
C GLN A 23 6.39 -2.67 -16.64
N PHE A 24 6.87 -3.91 -16.66
CA PHE A 24 6.65 -4.86 -15.55
C PHE A 24 7.30 -4.41 -14.23
N CYS A 25 8.46 -3.75 -14.28
CA CYS A 25 9.10 -3.22 -13.07
C CYS A 25 8.39 -1.98 -12.49
N LEU A 26 7.62 -1.24 -13.30
CA LEU A 26 6.89 -0.05 -12.85
C LEU A 26 5.54 -0.38 -12.19
N TYR A 27 4.98 -1.57 -12.42
CA TYR A 27 3.73 -2.02 -11.81
C TYR A 27 3.90 -2.69 -10.43
N ALA A 28 5.13 -2.77 -9.92
CA ALA A 28 5.41 -3.43 -8.64
C ALA A 28 5.06 -2.58 -7.40
N GLN A 29 4.66 -1.32 -7.57
CA GLN A 29 4.35 -0.43 -6.45
C GLN A 29 2.88 -0.55 -6.04
N GLN A 30 2.64 -1.12 -4.86
CA GLN A 30 1.34 -1.05 -4.20
C GLN A 30 1.06 0.40 -3.78
N THR A 31 -0.10 0.94 -4.16
CA THR A 31 -0.59 2.21 -3.65
C THR A 31 -1.47 1.98 -2.42
N PHE A 32 -1.35 2.87 -1.44
CA PHE A 32 -2.21 2.89 -0.26
C PHE A 32 -3.02 4.18 -0.29
N THR A 33 -4.31 4.07 0.02
CA THR A 33 -5.21 5.21 0.19
C THR A 33 -5.34 5.50 1.68
N ASP A 34 -5.11 6.75 2.08
CA ASP A 34 -5.40 7.19 3.43
C ASP A 34 -6.92 7.28 3.64
N VAL A 35 -7.45 6.43 4.52
CA VAL A 35 -8.88 6.36 4.88
C VAL A 35 -9.15 6.82 6.31
N THR A 36 -8.15 7.41 6.98
CA THR A 36 -8.21 7.75 8.42
C THR A 36 -9.42 8.60 8.77
N ALA A 37 -9.71 9.63 7.96
CA ALA A 37 -10.85 10.52 8.16
C ALA A 37 -12.19 9.84 7.82
N GLN A 38 -12.22 8.97 6.81
CA GLN A 38 -13.42 8.29 6.35
C GLN A 38 -13.91 7.28 7.41
N MET A 39 -12.97 6.57 8.04
CA MET A 39 -13.26 5.61 9.10
C MET A 39 -13.56 6.29 10.46
N GLY A 40 -13.37 7.61 10.58
CA GLY A 40 -13.58 8.32 11.84
C GLY A 40 -12.58 7.97 12.95
N ILE A 41 -11.45 7.35 12.60
CA ILE A 41 -10.42 6.91 13.57
C ILE A 41 -9.35 7.98 13.85
N GLY A 42 -9.41 9.13 13.18
CA GLY A 42 -8.48 10.23 13.38
C GLY A 42 -8.88 11.21 14.50
N GLY A 43 -8.06 12.24 14.69
CA GLY A 43 -8.35 13.36 15.59
C GLY A 43 -7.78 13.23 17.01
N GLN A 44 -7.13 12.12 17.34
CA GLN A 44 -6.41 11.95 18.60
C GLN A 44 -5.12 12.77 18.57
N THR A 45 -4.76 13.33 19.72
CA THR A 45 -3.54 14.13 19.89
C THR A 45 -2.58 13.45 20.86
N GLY A 46 -1.28 13.74 20.73
CA GLY A 46 -0.24 13.15 21.56
C GLY A 46 0.73 12.26 20.76
N LEU A 47 1.64 11.61 21.47
CA LEU A 47 2.66 10.75 20.87
C LEU A 47 2.14 9.31 20.79
N GLY A 48 1.94 8.81 19.58
CA GLY A 48 1.60 7.41 19.31
C GLY A 48 2.62 6.45 19.94
N HIS A 49 2.13 5.36 20.51
CA HIS A 49 2.98 4.39 21.22
C HIS A 49 2.81 2.96 20.73
N SER A 50 1.58 2.46 20.70
CA SER A 50 1.29 1.07 20.33
C SER A 50 -0.01 0.98 19.55
N VAL A 51 -0.06 0.03 18.62
CA VAL A 51 -1.24 -0.33 17.83
C VAL A 51 -1.29 -1.85 17.72
N GLY A 52 -2.49 -2.41 17.75
CA GLY A 52 -2.74 -3.85 17.62
C GLY A 52 -4.07 -4.13 16.94
N TRP A 53 -4.12 -5.29 16.28
CA TRP A 53 -5.32 -5.81 15.62
C TRP A 53 -5.84 -7.02 16.39
N CYS A 54 -7.14 -7.09 16.59
CA CYS A 54 -7.81 -8.25 17.18
C CYS A 54 -9.27 -8.30 16.73
N ASP A 55 -9.84 -9.50 16.63
CA ASP A 55 -11.29 -9.69 16.49
C ASP A 55 -11.84 -9.83 17.92
N ILE A 56 -12.36 -8.73 18.50
CA ILE A 56 -12.66 -8.66 19.93
C ILE A 56 -14.06 -9.20 20.27
N ASP A 57 -15.00 -9.11 19.33
CA ASP A 57 -16.38 -9.57 19.50
C ASP A 57 -16.71 -10.81 18.66
N ASN A 58 -15.72 -11.38 17.99
CA ASN A 58 -15.75 -12.67 17.30
C ASN A 58 -16.74 -12.68 16.13
N ASP A 59 -16.80 -11.56 15.40
CA ASP A 59 -17.60 -11.39 14.18
C ASP A 59 -16.81 -11.67 12.89
N ARG A 60 -15.50 -11.94 13.02
CA ARG A 60 -14.51 -12.21 11.96
C ARG A 60 -13.95 -10.98 11.26
N ASP A 61 -14.29 -9.80 11.75
CA ASP A 61 -13.68 -8.56 11.32
C ASP A 61 -12.56 -8.17 12.29
N LEU A 62 -11.47 -7.60 11.76
CA LEU A 62 -10.38 -7.14 12.62
C LEU A 62 -10.66 -5.73 13.12
N ASP A 63 -10.71 -5.60 14.44
CA ASP A 63 -10.73 -4.33 15.15
C ASP A 63 -9.32 -3.77 15.31
N ILE A 64 -9.25 -2.47 15.63
CA ILE A 64 -7.99 -1.78 15.89
C ILE A 64 -8.00 -1.13 17.27
N ALA A 65 -6.98 -1.44 18.06
CA ALA A 65 -6.70 -0.79 19.33
C ALA A 65 -5.39 -0.01 19.24
N PHE A 66 -5.35 1.20 19.80
CA PHE A 66 -4.13 2.00 19.84
C PHE A 66 -4.04 2.89 21.08
N SER A 67 -2.79 3.23 21.44
CA SER A 67 -2.48 4.02 22.63
C SER A 67 -1.43 5.09 22.36
N ASN A 68 -1.54 6.19 23.12
CA ASN A 68 -0.55 7.25 23.16
C ASN A 68 0.23 7.20 24.49
N GLN A 69 1.46 7.73 24.47
CA GLN A 69 2.32 7.81 25.65
C GLN A 69 1.75 8.75 26.71
N ASN A 70 2.28 8.66 27.94
CA ASN A 70 2.09 9.64 29.02
C ASN A 70 0.61 9.96 29.34
N SER A 71 -0.24 8.94 29.45
CA SER A 71 -1.69 9.07 29.65
C SER A 71 -2.42 9.73 28.48
N GLY A 72 -1.83 9.72 27.29
CA GLY A 72 -2.37 10.32 26.08
C GLY A 72 -3.60 9.63 25.51
N GLY A 73 -4.14 8.60 26.19
CA GLY A 73 -5.36 7.89 25.81
C GLY A 73 -5.13 6.49 25.25
N PHE A 74 -6.21 5.71 25.31
CA PHE A 74 -6.34 4.40 24.68
C PHE A 74 -7.68 4.37 23.97
N TRP A 75 -7.68 3.90 22.72
CA TRP A 75 -8.88 3.80 21.90
C TRP A 75 -8.98 2.39 21.33
N LEU A 76 -10.21 1.88 21.30
CA LEU A 76 -10.62 0.70 20.57
C LEU A 76 -11.63 1.16 19.52
N TYR A 77 -11.35 0.88 18.27
CA TYR A 77 -12.28 1.08 17.17
C TYR A 77 -12.70 -0.27 16.65
N ARG A 78 -14.02 -0.51 16.67
CA ARG A 78 -14.60 -1.74 16.17
C ARG A 78 -14.95 -1.62 14.70
N ASN A 79 -14.65 -2.65 13.93
CA ASN A 79 -14.91 -2.69 12.49
C ASN A 79 -16.20 -3.45 12.18
N ASP A 80 -17.36 -2.83 12.43
CA ASP A 80 -18.68 -3.50 12.35
C ASP A 80 -19.33 -3.45 10.93
N ASP A 81 -18.61 -2.99 9.89
CA ASP A 81 -19.18 -2.64 8.57
C ASP A 81 -18.70 -3.56 7.42
N SER A 82 -18.10 -4.72 7.72
CA SER A 82 -17.71 -5.67 6.66
C SER A 82 -18.87 -6.63 6.36
N VAL A 83 -19.16 -6.80 5.06
CA VAL A 83 -20.21 -7.68 4.54
C VAL A 83 -19.70 -9.10 4.39
#